data_AF-B8KNN8-F1
#
_entry.id   AF-B8KNN8-F1
#
_cell.length_a   1.000
_cell.length_b   1.000
_cell.length_c   1.000
_cell.angle_alpha   90.00
_cell.angle_beta   90.00
_cell.angle_gamma   90.00
#
_symmetry.space_group_name_H-M   'P 1'
#
loop_
_entity.id
_entity.type
_entity.pdbx_description
1 polymer ?
#
loop_
_entity_poly.entity_id
_entity_poly.type
_entity_poly.pdbx_seq_one_letter_code
_entity_poly.pdbx_strand_id
1 'polypeptide(L)'
;MHKCCEESLPALGLPAAREAYLEACNAGSPPELKHWSHPAVYWAARDSGWQKLATAAEAQSWPIFNRHYQARCATLLSGDEIPPIPEPPKNRLTSKALEGDAALAQIQRIRADNDL
;
A
#
# COMPACT_ATOMS: atom_id res chain seq x y z
N MET A 1 -0.86 16.87 -26.99
CA MET A 1 -1.61 15.72 -27.54
C MET A 1 -1.75 14.66 -26.44
N HIS A 2 -2.67 14.80 -25.48
CA HIS A 2 -2.80 13.90 -24.31
C HIS A 2 -4.22 13.34 -24.09
N LYS A 3 -5.08 13.30 -25.13
CA LYS A 3 -6.47 12.82 -24.99
C LYS A 3 -6.68 11.35 -25.37
N CYS A 4 -5.77 10.77 -26.16
CA CYS A 4 -5.97 9.41 -26.69
C CYS A 4 -5.79 8.32 -25.63
N CYS A 5 -5.07 8.61 -24.54
CA CYS A 5 -4.90 7.64 -23.46
C CYS A 5 -6.21 7.42 -22.70
N GLU A 6 -7.04 8.46 -22.50
CA GLU A 6 -8.26 8.40 -21.67
C GLU A 6 -9.34 7.50 -22.28
N GLU A 7 -9.48 7.49 -23.60
CA GLU A 7 -10.49 6.69 -24.31
C GLU A 7 -10.15 5.20 -24.32
N SER A 8 -8.87 4.84 -24.18
CA SER A 8 -8.40 3.45 -24.18
C SER A 8 -8.31 2.84 -22.78
N LEU A 9 -8.37 3.65 -21.71
CA LEU A 9 -8.40 3.16 -20.33
C LEU A 9 -9.53 2.17 -20.05
N PRO A 10 -10.81 2.47 -20.38
CA PRO A 10 -11.90 1.54 -20.09
C PRO A 10 -11.78 0.23 -20.87
N ALA A 11 -11.20 0.25 -22.07
CA ALA A 11 -10.95 -0.95 -22.87
C ALA A 11 -9.92 -1.90 -22.22
N LEU A 12 -9.02 -1.34 -21.42
CA LEU A 12 -8.02 -2.07 -20.63
C LEU A 12 -8.50 -2.38 -19.20
N GLY A 13 -9.74 -2.02 -18.84
CA GLY A 13 -10.25 -2.16 -17.47
C GLY A 13 -9.63 -1.21 -16.45
N LEU A 14 -9.01 -0.12 -16.92
CA LEU A 14 -8.38 0.90 -16.07
C LEU A 14 -9.41 1.96 -15.65
N PRO A 15 -9.45 2.35 -14.36
CA PRO A 15 -10.27 3.48 -13.92
C PRO A 15 -9.74 4.80 -14.50
N ALA A 16 -10.54 5.87 -14.46
CA ALA A 16 -10.04 7.19 -14.84
C ALA A 16 -8.91 7.63 -13.90
N ALA A 17 -7.97 8.44 -14.39
CA ALA A 17 -6.83 8.92 -13.59
C ALA A 17 -7.27 9.59 -12.28
N ARG A 18 -8.41 10.28 -12.29
CA ARG A 18 -8.97 10.93 -11.11
C ARG A 18 -9.54 9.95 -10.10
N GLU A 19 -10.25 8.92 -10.55
CA GLU A 19 -10.77 7.86 -9.68
C GLU A 19 -9.62 7.05 -9.07
N ALA A 20 -8.62 6.69 -9.89
CA ALA A 20 -7.40 6.04 -9.46
C ALA A 20 -6.67 6.84 -8.36
N TYR A 21 -6.59 8.15 -8.51
CA TYR A 21 -6.00 9.04 -7.52
C TYR A 21 -6.78 9.07 -6.21
N LEU A 22 -8.11 9.17 -6.27
CA LEU A 22 -8.95 9.13 -5.07
C LEU A 22 -8.85 7.79 -4.35
N GLU A 23 -8.76 6.68 -5.08
CA GLU A 23 -8.54 5.35 -4.52
C GLU A 23 -7.18 5.27 -3.81
N ALA A 24 -6.14 5.87 -4.41
CA ALA A 24 -4.79 5.94 -3.84
C ALA A 24 -4.74 6.83 -2.59
N CYS A 25 -5.42 7.98 -2.57
CA CYS A 25 -5.53 8.85 -1.39
C CYS A 25 -6.29 8.18 -0.24
N ASN A 26 -7.33 7.39 -0.55
CA ASN A 26 -8.04 6.58 0.43
C ASN A 26 -7.31 5.27 0.77
N ALA A 27 -6.12 5.02 0.25
CA ALA A 27 -5.36 3.82 0.58
C ALA A 27 -4.75 3.99 1.98
N GLY A 28 -5.52 3.61 2.99
CA GLY A 28 -5.05 3.54 4.37
C GLY A 28 -3.89 2.57 4.55
N SER A 29 -3.22 2.64 5.70
CA SER A 29 -2.22 1.64 6.07
C SER A 29 -2.92 0.38 6.60
N PRO A 30 -2.69 -0.81 6.05
CA PRO A 30 -1.73 -1.17 5.00
C PRO A 30 -2.34 -1.23 3.57
N PRO A 31 -1.69 -0.65 2.55
CA PRO A 31 -2.23 -0.55 1.19
C PRO A 31 -2.35 -1.91 0.47
N GLU A 32 -1.55 -2.89 0.86
CA GLU A 32 -1.55 -4.26 0.32
C GLU A 32 -2.82 -5.07 0.65
N LEU A 33 -3.58 -4.70 1.69
CA LEU A 33 -4.84 -5.35 2.04
C LEU A 33 -6.07 -4.72 1.38
N LYS A 34 -5.89 -3.62 0.65
CA LYS A 34 -6.99 -2.91 0.00
C LYS A 34 -7.35 -3.61 -1.31
N HIS A 35 -8.65 -3.66 -1.62
CA HIS A 35 -9.12 -4.02 -2.95
C HIS A 35 -8.83 -2.86 -3.90
N TRP A 36 -7.81 -3.04 -4.74
CA TRP A 36 -7.48 -2.09 -5.79
C TRP A 36 -8.28 -2.40 -7.03
N SER A 37 -8.78 -1.36 -7.70
CA SER A 37 -9.53 -1.52 -8.95
C SER A 37 -8.64 -2.07 -10.07
N HIS A 38 -7.36 -1.69 -10.10
CA HIS A 38 -6.40 -2.21 -11.07
C HIS A 38 -4.96 -2.19 -10.51
N PRO A 39 -4.08 -3.15 -10.85
CA PRO A 39 -2.68 -3.14 -10.43
C PRO A 39 -1.93 -1.86 -10.83
N ALA A 40 -2.28 -1.26 -11.97
CA ALA A 40 -1.73 0.03 -12.41
C ALA A 40 -1.86 1.14 -11.36
N VAL A 41 -3.00 1.18 -10.65
CA VAL A 41 -3.29 2.18 -9.61
C VAL A 41 -2.36 1.96 -8.42
N TYR A 42 -2.21 0.71 -7.97
CA TYR A 42 -1.31 0.34 -6.88
C TYR A 42 0.15 0.73 -7.19
N TRP A 43 0.64 0.40 -8.38
CA TRP A 43 2.02 0.71 -8.76
C TRP A 43 2.26 2.20 -8.96
N ALA A 44 1.29 2.95 -9.49
CA ALA A 44 1.37 4.40 -9.60
C ALA A 44 1.37 5.07 -8.21
N ALA A 45 0.52 4.59 -7.29
CA ALA A 45 0.46 5.07 -5.91
C ALA A 45 1.77 4.79 -5.16
N ARG A 46 2.34 3.59 -5.37
CA ARG A 46 3.64 3.18 -4.83
C ARG A 46 4.76 4.13 -5.25
N ASP A 47 4.86 4.39 -6.54
CA ASP A 47 5.92 5.23 -7.11
C ASP A 47 5.78 6.70 -6.66
N SER A 48 4.54 7.14 -6.46
CA SER A 48 4.23 8.48 -5.94
C SER A 48 4.47 8.63 -4.43
N GLY A 49 4.45 7.52 -3.71
CA GLY A 49 4.60 7.44 -2.26
C GLY A 49 3.28 7.63 -1.51
N TRP A 50 2.77 6.58 -0.87
CA TRP A 50 1.52 6.60 -0.10
C TRP A 50 1.50 7.65 1.00
N GLN A 51 2.59 7.84 1.73
CA GLN A 51 2.67 8.90 2.75
C GLN A 51 2.44 10.28 2.16
N LYS A 52 3.00 10.54 0.97
CA LYS A 52 2.84 11.81 0.28
C LYS A 52 1.42 11.99 -0.21
N LEU A 53 0.81 10.94 -0.78
CA LEU A 53 -0.59 10.96 -1.20
C LEU A 53 -1.55 11.18 -0.03
N ALA A 54 -1.24 10.62 1.14
CA ALA A 54 -2.08 10.74 2.34
C ALA A 54 -1.94 12.09 3.07
N THR A 55 -0.79 12.78 2.95
CA THR A 55 -0.48 13.98 3.74
C THR A 55 -0.36 15.26 2.92
N ALA A 56 0.00 15.18 1.65
CA ALA A 56 0.18 16.35 0.81
C ALA A 56 -1.16 16.88 0.27
N ALA A 57 -1.19 18.17 -0.06
CA ALA A 57 -2.32 18.78 -0.73
C ALA A 57 -2.47 18.25 -2.17
N GLU A 58 -3.73 18.14 -2.64
CA GLU A 58 -4.06 17.63 -3.98
C GLU A 58 -3.24 18.30 -5.09
N ALA A 59 -3.05 19.62 -5.03
CA ALA A 59 -2.27 20.36 -6.02
C ALA A 59 -0.82 19.87 -6.17
N GLN A 60 -0.24 19.28 -5.13
CA GLN A 60 1.14 18.77 -5.13
C GLN A 60 1.21 17.27 -5.43
N SER A 61 0.29 16.48 -4.89
CA SER A 61 0.24 15.02 -5.06
C SER A 61 -0.33 14.60 -6.41
N TRP A 62 -1.34 15.31 -6.93
CA TRP A 62 -1.99 15.04 -8.21
C TRP A 62 -1.04 14.97 -9.40
N PRO A 63 -0.20 15.99 -9.70
CA PRO A 63 0.67 15.95 -10.87
C PRO A 63 1.72 14.84 -10.81
N ILE A 64 2.16 14.48 -9.60
CA ILE A 64 3.09 13.37 -9.37
C ILE A 64 2.38 12.06 -9.73
N PHE A 65 1.23 11.79 -9.09
CA PHE A 65 0.46 10.58 -9.34
C PHE A 65 0.05 10.44 -10.80
N ASN A 66 -0.51 11.49 -11.39
CA ASN A 66 -0.98 11.49 -12.77
C ASN A 66 0.15 11.17 -13.75
N ARG A 67 1.37 11.67 -13.52
CA ARG A 67 2.53 11.34 -14.35
C ARG A 67 2.86 9.84 -14.28
N HIS A 68 2.91 9.26 -13.09
CA HIS A 68 3.19 7.83 -12.93
C HIS A 68 2.07 6.97 -13.52
N TYR A 69 0.81 7.36 -13.31
CA TYR A 69 -0.35 6.67 -13.87
C TYR A 69 -0.36 6.69 -15.40
N GLN A 70 -0.09 7.85 -16.02
CA GLN A 70 0.00 7.97 -17.47
C GLN A 70 1.14 7.13 -18.06
N ALA A 71 2.30 7.09 -17.41
CA ALA A 71 3.40 6.23 -17.83
C ALA A 71 2.98 4.75 -17.84
N ARG A 72 2.27 4.30 -16.80
CA ARG A 72 1.76 2.92 -16.71
C ARG A 72 0.69 2.63 -17.78
N CYS A 73 -0.19 3.59 -18.06
CA CYS A 73 -1.17 3.44 -19.14
C CYS A 73 -0.49 3.34 -20.50
N ALA A 74 0.55 4.13 -20.75
CA ALA A 74 1.34 4.06 -21.98
C ALA A 74 2.06 2.72 -22.13
N THR A 75 2.58 2.16 -21.04
CA THR A 75 3.15 0.81 -20.98
C THR A 75 2.12 -0.25 -21.37
N LEU A 76 0.92 -0.22 -20.77
CA LEU A 76 -0.17 -1.14 -21.13
C LEU A 76 -0.63 -0.99 -22.58
N LEU A 77 -0.73 0.24 -23.07
CA LEU A 77 -1.05 0.55 -24.47
C LEU A 77 0.01 0.03 -25.44
N SER A 78 1.27 -0.06 -25.00
CA SER A 78 2.37 -0.62 -25.78
C SER A 78 2.35 -2.16 -25.79
N GLY A 79 1.48 -2.79 -25.00
CA GLY A 79 1.39 -4.25 -24.85
C GLY A 79 2.29 -4.84 -23.77
N ASP A 80 2.88 -4.01 -22.91
CA ASP A 80 3.68 -4.46 -21.77
C ASP A 80 2.76 -4.72 -20.56
N GLU A 81 3.06 -5.78 -19.81
CA GLU A 81 2.23 -6.22 -18.69
C GLU A 81 2.62 -5.52 -17.37
N ILE A 82 1.62 -5.08 -16.61
CA ILE A 82 1.87 -4.57 -15.26
C ILE A 82 1.89 -5.76 -14.29
N PRO A 83 2.94 -5.90 -13.45
CA PRO A 83 3.02 -7.00 -12.51
C PRO A 83 1.83 -7.00 -11.54
N PRO A 84 1.37 -8.18 -11.07
CA PRO A 84 0.28 -8.27 -10.12
C PRO A 84 0.65 -7.62 -8.78
N ILE A 85 -0.38 -7.18 -8.04
CA ILE A 85 -0.18 -6.60 -6.70
C ILE A 85 0.35 -7.71 -5.78
N PRO A 86 1.50 -7.52 -5.12
CA PRO A 86 2.02 -8.52 -4.21
C PRO A 86 1.05 -8.71 -3.04
N GLU A 87 0.67 -9.95 -2.77
CA GLU A 87 -0.10 -10.27 -1.56
C GLU A 87 0.71 -9.87 -0.32
N PRO A 88 0.08 -9.26 0.71
CA PRO A 88 0.70 -9.08 2.02
C PRO A 88 1.32 -10.41 2.47
N PRO A 89 2.55 -10.42 3.02
CA PRO A 89 3.06 -11.63 3.65
C PRO A 89 2.06 -12.05 4.74
N LYS A 90 1.47 -13.24 4.60
CA LYS A 90 0.45 -13.83 5.51
C LYS A 90 0.95 -14.03 6.95
N ASN A 91 2.18 -13.60 7.26
CA ASN A 91 2.86 -13.81 8.52
C ASN A 91 3.29 -12.50 9.18
N ARG A 92 2.33 -11.65 9.56
CA ARG A 92 2.56 -10.62 10.60
C ARG A 92 2.04 -11.07 11.97
N LEU A 93 1.91 -12.38 12.17
CA LEU A 93 1.62 -13.01 13.45
C LEU A 93 2.36 -14.36 13.53
N THR A 94 3.70 -14.35 13.58
CA THR A 94 4.28 -15.18 14.65
C THR A 94 4.15 -14.33 15.90
N SER A 95 3.11 -14.60 16.66
CA SER A 95 3.10 -14.31 18.09
C SER A 95 4.36 -14.89 18.72
N LYS A 96 5.43 -14.08 18.76
CA LYS A 96 6.41 -14.12 19.84
C LYS A 96 6.10 -13.00 20.83
N ALA A 97 4.82 -12.83 21.10
CA ALA A 97 4.28 -12.18 22.28
C ALA A 97 3.52 -13.28 23.02
N LEU A 98 3.94 -13.53 24.25
CA LEU A 98 3.46 -14.55 25.20
C LEU A 98 4.17 -15.92 25.15
N GLU A 99 5.50 -15.95 25.29
CA GLU A 99 6.08 -16.84 26.31
C GLU A 99 6.22 -16.02 27.60
N GLY A 100 5.06 -15.64 28.13
CA GLY A 100 4.87 -15.01 29.43
C GLY A 100 4.43 -16.03 30.47
N ASP A 101 5.04 -17.21 30.49
CA ASP A 101 4.82 -18.22 31.55
C ASP A 101 6.11 -18.50 32.35
N ALA A 102 7.30 -18.18 31.81
CA ALA A 102 8.56 -18.34 32.53
C ALA A 102 8.93 -17.14 33.46
N ALA A 103 8.21 -16.02 33.38
CA ALA A 103 8.53 -14.80 34.15
C ALA A 103 7.97 -14.79 35.58
N LEU A 104 7.04 -15.70 35.92
CA LEU A 104 6.44 -15.76 37.26
C LEU A 104 7.25 -16.59 38.27
N ALA A 105 8.17 -17.44 37.83
CA ALA A 105 8.93 -18.30 38.74
C ALA A 105 10.14 -17.61 39.40
N GLN A 106 10.70 -16.56 38.80
CA GLN A 106 11.90 -15.90 39.34
C GLN A 106 11.58 -14.91 40.47
N ILE A 107 10.43 -14.22 40.41
CA ILE A 107 10.08 -13.16 41.38
C ILE A 107 9.79 -13.73 42.77
N GLN A 108 9.35 -14.98 42.88
CA GLN A 108 9.03 -15.58 44.18
C GLN A 108 10.25 -16.09 44.96
N ARG A 109 11.42 -16.27 44.31
CA ARG A 109 12.61 -16.78 45.02
C ARG A 109 13.37 -15.72 45.80
N ILE A 110 13.33 -14.45 45.39
CA ILE A 110 14.05 -13.37 46.07
C ILE A 110 13.34 -12.93 47.36
N ARG A 111 12.02 -13.14 47.46
CA ARG A 111 11.25 -12.75 48.64
C ARG A 111 11.43 -13.67 49.85
N ALA A 112 12.13 -14.80 49.69
CA ALA A 112 12.42 -15.74 50.76
C ALA A 112 13.84 -15.58 51.35
N ASP A 113 14.67 -14.67 50.80
CA ASP A 113 16.05 -14.45 51.26
C ASP A 113 16.27 -13.03 51.84
N ASN A 114 15.19 -12.25 51.99
CA ASN A 114 15.22 -10.95 52.67
C ASN A 114 14.34 -10.96 53.91
N ASP A 115 14.46 -12.03 54.70
CA ASP A 115 14.02 -12.11 56.09
C ASP A 115 15.13 -12.87 56.86
N LEU A 116 16.28 -12.20 56.99
CA LEU A 116 17.28 -12.46 58.04
C LEU A 116 18.00 -11.15 58.40
#